data_AF-A0A1F3V5P6-F1
#
_entry.id   AF-A0A1F3V5P6-F1
#
_cell.length_a   1.000
_cell.length_b   1.000
_cell.length_c   1.000
_cell.angle_alpha   90.00
_cell.angle_beta   90.00
_cell.angle_gamma   90.00
#
_symmetry.space_group_name_H-M   'P 1'
#
loop_
_entity.id
_entity.type
_entity.pdbx_description
1 polymer ?
#
loop_
_entity_poly.entity_id
_entity_poly.type
_entity_poly.pdbx_seq_one_letter_code
_entity_poly.pdbx_strand_id
1 'polypeptide(L)'
;MQEERILSDFPKIQCPFIRQTFQVNKDQWKKHGAKLGLKTPEVYLVVNKINPGFEWVFDDPDTFAVEKLNGTNVKIKTEAGRLVAVSNRLNVIDPLQVMKGKPFIIEGIFRAIALGYVNESGEQAGEVIGPKLQGNPYKLDWHEWYPFGKSMEHLRYKSFHEHERNFTNWSNWFKDHLVSRYFTKRASKLGIDEKVMAEGVIFYNLKRKEEKKTYMAKLRRDMFDWYYKDLIDILDYDIQGRNEVEDQDKFDN
;
A
#
# COMPACT_ATOMS: atom_id res chain seq x y z
N MET A 1 -15.09 32.20 2.34
CA MET A 1 -14.80 31.36 3.53
C MET A 1 -14.01 30.17 3.03
N GLN A 2 -12.77 29.97 3.47
CA GLN A 2 -12.13 28.66 3.31
C GLN A 2 -12.92 27.68 4.18
N GLU A 3 -13.51 26.65 3.58
CA GLU A 3 -14.04 25.53 4.36
C GLU A 3 -12.91 24.99 5.21
N GLU A 4 -13.06 25.09 6.53
CA GLU A 4 -12.12 24.51 7.48
C GLU A 4 -12.14 23.00 7.25
N ARG A 5 -11.03 22.44 6.74
CA ARG A 5 -10.94 21.01 6.48
C ARG A 5 -11.05 20.26 7.80
N ILE A 6 -12.14 19.50 7.97
CA ILE A 6 -12.41 18.73 9.19
C ILE A 6 -11.37 17.61 9.40
N LEU A 7 -10.80 17.10 8.31
CA LEU A 7 -9.81 16.03 8.28
C LEU A 7 -8.49 16.52 7.69
N SER A 8 -7.38 16.11 8.31
CA SER A 8 -6.03 16.30 7.75
C SER A 8 -5.84 15.55 6.43
N ASP A 9 -4.83 15.92 5.64
CA ASP A 9 -4.46 15.20 4.42
C ASP A 9 -3.78 13.85 4.71
N PHE A 10 -3.83 12.92 3.75
CA PHE A 10 -3.03 11.69 3.86
C PHE A 10 -1.55 12.03 3.65
N PRO A 11 -0.64 11.48 4.47
CA PRO A 11 0.78 11.66 4.23
C PRO A 11 1.15 11.01 2.89
N LYS A 12 1.93 11.73 2.08
CA LYS A 12 2.58 11.12 0.91
C LYS A 12 3.61 10.11 1.41
N ILE A 13 3.60 8.91 0.82
CA ILE A 13 4.55 7.85 1.13
C ILE A 13 5.34 7.56 -0.14
N GLN A 14 6.66 7.73 -0.08
CA GLN A 14 7.57 7.56 -1.19
C GLN A 14 8.27 6.20 -1.16
N CYS A 15 8.87 5.83 -2.28
CA CYS A 15 9.66 4.62 -2.43
C CYS A 15 11.08 4.79 -1.84
N PRO A 16 11.61 3.80 -1.10
CA PRO A 16 12.97 3.88 -0.57
C PRO A 16 14.06 3.69 -1.63
N PHE A 17 13.71 3.13 -2.78
CA PHE A 17 14.55 3.09 -3.97
C PHE A 17 14.14 4.17 -4.98
N ILE A 18 15.10 4.63 -5.77
CA ILE A 18 14.82 5.43 -6.96
C ILE A 18 13.99 4.61 -7.94
N ARG A 19 12.97 5.26 -8.50
CA ARG A 19 12.18 4.72 -9.62
C ARG A 19 12.50 5.42 -10.92
N GLN A 20 12.47 4.65 -12.00
CA GLN A 20 12.64 5.12 -13.36
C GLN A 20 11.55 4.56 -14.26
N THR A 21 11.21 5.33 -15.30
CA THR A 21 10.22 4.93 -16.31
C THR A 21 10.89 4.11 -17.39
N PHE A 22 10.28 2.99 -17.78
CA PHE A 22 10.76 2.15 -18.86
C PHE A 22 9.63 1.89 -19.85
N GLN A 23 9.95 1.96 -21.14
CA GLN A 23 9.02 1.58 -22.19
C GLN A 23 8.88 0.06 -22.21
N VAL A 24 7.69 -0.41 -22.56
CA VAL A 24 7.45 -1.83 -22.79
C VAL A 24 7.08 -2.11 -24.24
N ASN A 25 7.22 -3.36 -24.67
CA ASN A 25 6.79 -3.79 -26.00
C ASN A 25 5.29 -3.47 -26.20
N LYS A 26 5.00 -2.57 -27.15
CA LYS A 26 3.65 -2.05 -27.38
C LYS A 26 2.65 -3.14 -27.80
N ASP A 27 3.08 -4.14 -28.55
CA ASP A 27 2.18 -5.18 -29.04
C ASP A 27 1.83 -6.22 -27.98
N GLN A 28 2.78 -6.53 -27.09
CA GLN A 28 2.52 -7.32 -25.89
C GLN A 28 1.67 -6.53 -24.88
N TRP A 29 1.92 -5.22 -24.72
CA TRP A 29 1.07 -4.33 -23.90
C TRP A 29 -0.38 -4.29 -24.37
N LYS A 30 -0.65 -4.20 -25.68
CA LYS A 30 -2.03 -4.28 -26.20
C LYS A 30 -2.74 -5.57 -25.78
N LYS A 31 -2.01 -6.67 -25.62
CA LYS A 31 -2.55 -7.99 -25.25
C LYS A 31 -2.68 -8.17 -23.73
N HIS A 32 -1.72 -7.67 -22.96
CA HIS A 32 -1.57 -8.02 -21.55
C HIS A 32 -1.63 -6.82 -20.58
N GLY A 33 -1.57 -5.59 -21.08
CA GLY A 33 -1.50 -4.37 -20.28
C GLY A 33 -2.67 -4.22 -19.30
N ALA A 34 -3.90 -4.51 -19.74
CA ALA A 34 -5.08 -4.47 -18.87
C ALA A 34 -5.00 -5.48 -17.71
N LYS A 35 -4.49 -6.70 -17.96
CA LYS A 35 -4.28 -7.73 -16.93
C LYS A 35 -3.22 -7.31 -15.92
N LEU A 36 -2.23 -6.53 -16.34
CA LEU A 36 -1.13 -6.01 -15.52
C LEU A 36 -1.43 -4.63 -14.91
N GLY A 37 -2.63 -4.07 -15.12
CA GLY A 37 -3.01 -2.75 -14.61
C GLY A 37 -2.31 -1.56 -15.28
N LEU A 38 -1.70 -1.75 -16.45
CA LEU A 38 -0.97 -0.71 -17.18
C LEU A 38 -1.90 0.14 -18.04
N LYS A 39 -1.89 1.46 -17.81
CA LYS A 39 -2.67 2.44 -18.59
C LYS A 39 -1.96 2.92 -19.85
N THR A 40 -0.63 2.93 -19.82
CA THR A 40 0.26 3.33 -20.91
C THR A 40 1.25 2.19 -21.16
N PRO A 41 1.93 2.14 -22.33
CA PRO A 41 2.97 1.16 -22.61
C PRO A 41 4.29 1.50 -21.86
N GLU A 42 4.17 1.81 -20.57
CA GLU A 42 5.26 2.21 -19.69
C GLU A 42 5.09 1.53 -18.33
N VAL A 43 6.21 1.22 -17.69
CA VAL A 43 6.29 0.73 -16.31
C VAL A 43 7.23 1.60 -15.49
N TYR A 44 6.95 1.71 -14.19
CA TYR A 44 7.79 2.45 -13.24
C TYR A 44 8.48 1.47 -12.32
N LEU A 45 9.77 1.23 -12.56
CA LEU A 45 10.53 0.20 -11.87
C LEU A 45 11.54 0.80 -10.91
N VAL A 46 11.75 0.12 -9.78
CA VAL A 46 12.85 0.45 -8.88
C VAL A 46 14.18 -0.01 -9.45
N VAL A 47 15.23 0.75 -9.17
CA VAL A 47 16.61 0.42 -9.48
C VAL A 47 17.40 0.34 -8.19
N ASN A 48 18.59 -0.28 -8.22
CA ASN A 48 19.49 -0.45 -7.09
C ASN A 48 20.20 0.86 -6.71
N LYS A 49 19.42 1.90 -6.43
CA LYS A 49 19.85 3.20 -5.93
C LYS A 49 18.89 3.63 -4.83
N ILE A 50 19.41 3.96 -3.67
CA ILE A 50 18.61 4.45 -2.54
C ILE A 50 18.11 5.85 -2.86
N ASN A 51 16.82 6.10 -2.59
CA ASN A 51 16.24 7.43 -2.68
C ASN A 51 16.78 8.30 -1.53
N PRO A 52 17.41 9.46 -1.80
CA PRO A 52 18.00 10.28 -0.75
C PRO A 52 17.04 10.57 0.42
N GLY A 53 17.51 10.33 1.65
CA GLY A 53 16.71 10.49 2.87
C GLY A 53 15.93 9.25 3.31
N PHE A 54 16.05 8.14 2.57
CA PHE A 54 15.43 6.83 2.89
C PHE A 54 16.45 5.76 3.33
N GLU A 55 17.70 6.14 3.60
CA GLU A 55 18.76 5.25 4.08
C GLU A 55 18.35 4.52 5.35
N TRP A 56 17.56 5.18 6.21
CA TRP A 56 17.01 4.61 7.44
C TRP A 56 16.21 3.31 7.23
N VAL A 57 15.63 3.10 6.03
CA VAL A 57 14.88 1.86 5.74
C VAL A 57 15.83 0.66 5.72
N PHE A 58 17.08 0.89 5.33
CA PHE A 58 18.12 -0.12 5.22
C PHE A 58 18.94 -0.19 6.51
N ASP A 59 19.40 0.95 7.02
CA ASP A 59 20.43 0.99 8.07
C ASP A 59 19.89 0.96 9.50
N ASP A 60 18.66 1.44 9.72
CA ASP A 60 18.12 1.58 11.08
C ASP A 60 17.51 0.25 11.57
N PRO A 61 18.03 -0.37 12.65
CA PRO A 61 17.50 -1.64 13.15
C PRO A 61 16.04 -1.55 13.61
N ASP A 62 15.56 -0.36 14.01
CA ASP A 62 14.17 -0.13 14.46
C ASP A 62 13.16 -0.10 13.31
N THR A 63 13.64 -0.12 12.05
CA THR A 63 12.77 -0.24 10.88
C THR A 63 12.12 -1.62 10.82
N PHE A 64 10.80 -1.65 10.57
CA PHE A 64 10.04 -2.88 10.33
C PHE A 64 9.11 -2.76 9.12
N ALA A 65 8.83 -3.90 8.48
CA ALA A 65 7.93 -3.98 7.33
C ALA A 65 6.54 -4.48 7.73
N VAL A 66 5.51 -3.79 7.25
CA VAL A 66 4.09 -4.13 7.43
C VAL A 66 3.46 -4.36 6.08
N GLU A 67 2.54 -5.33 5.97
CA GLU A 67 1.76 -5.53 4.75
C GLU A 67 1.06 -4.25 4.30
N LYS A 68 1.28 -3.89 3.03
CA LYS A 68 0.46 -2.91 2.35
C LYS A 68 -0.83 -3.60 1.88
N LEU A 69 -1.94 -3.27 2.51
CA LEU A 69 -3.25 -3.75 2.10
C LEU A 69 -3.67 -3.13 0.76
N ASN A 70 -4.33 -3.93 -0.07
CA ASN A 70 -4.77 -3.57 -1.41
C ASN A 70 -6.26 -3.20 -1.40
N GLY A 71 -6.56 -1.92 -1.23
CA GLY A 71 -7.93 -1.43 -1.16
C GLY A 71 -8.03 0.05 -1.53
N THR A 72 -8.79 0.81 -0.72
CA THR A 72 -8.82 2.27 -0.79
C THR A 72 -8.54 2.89 0.58
N ASN A 73 -7.64 3.87 0.61
CA ASN A 73 -7.34 4.65 1.81
C ASN A 73 -8.58 5.44 2.23
N VAL A 74 -8.97 5.29 3.50
CA VAL A 74 -10.09 6.01 4.12
C VAL A 74 -9.67 6.53 5.49
N LYS A 75 -10.02 7.79 5.76
CA LYS A 75 -9.80 8.46 7.03
C LYS A 75 -11.15 8.80 7.63
N ILE A 76 -11.25 8.61 8.94
CA ILE A 76 -12.41 8.93 9.74
C ILE A 76 -12.01 9.90 10.85
N LYS A 77 -12.97 10.72 11.29
CA LYS A 77 -12.88 11.46 12.54
C LYS A 77 -14.07 11.13 13.41
N THR A 78 -13.81 10.80 14.66
CA THR A 78 -14.82 10.59 15.68
C THR A 78 -14.72 11.65 16.78
N GLU A 79 -15.86 11.98 17.38
CA GLU A 79 -15.96 12.89 18.52
C GLU A 79 -17.02 12.34 19.48
N ALA A 80 -16.61 11.98 20.70
CA ALA A 80 -17.48 11.38 21.73
C ALA A 80 -18.36 10.24 21.18
N GLY A 81 -17.75 9.32 20.43
CA GLY A 81 -18.41 8.15 19.83
C GLY A 81 -19.20 8.42 18.55
N ARG A 82 -19.28 9.68 18.10
CA ARG A 82 -19.98 10.05 16.84
C ARG A 82 -18.99 10.09 15.69
N LEU A 83 -19.35 9.48 14.56
CA LEU A 83 -18.62 9.65 13.30
C LEU A 83 -18.97 11.02 12.69
N VAL A 84 -18.01 11.95 12.70
CA VAL A 84 -18.24 13.35 12.27
C VAL A 84 -17.71 13.65 10.87
N ALA A 85 -16.72 12.87 10.39
CA ALA A 85 -16.22 13.01 9.03
C ALA A 85 -15.67 11.68 8.49
N VAL A 86 -15.83 11.50 7.18
CA VAL A 86 -15.24 10.41 6.41
C VAL A 86 -14.65 11.00 5.14
N SER A 87 -13.43 10.60 4.78
CA SER A 87 -12.85 10.94 3.47
C SER A 87 -12.06 9.76 2.92
N ASN A 88 -11.95 9.71 1.60
CA ASN A 88 -10.89 8.96 0.94
C ASN A 88 -9.84 9.95 0.42
N ARG A 89 -8.78 9.45 -0.22
CA ARG A 89 -7.67 10.29 -0.70
C ARG A 89 -8.08 11.45 -1.62
N LEU A 90 -9.21 11.33 -2.33
CA LEU A 90 -9.64 12.30 -3.34
C LEU A 90 -10.90 13.08 -2.96
N ASN A 91 -11.72 12.56 -2.04
CA ASN A 91 -13.06 13.09 -1.80
C ASN A 91 -13.44 12.99 -0.33
N VAL A 92 -14.17 14.00 0.15
CA VAL A 92 -15.03 13.86 1.34
C VAL A 92 -16.17 12.90 0.99
N ILE A 93 -16.54 12.06 1.95
CA ILE A 93 -17.61 11.07 1.81
C ILE A 93 -18.71 11.44 2.78
N ASP A 94 -19.90 11.68 2.25
CA ASP A 94 -21.10 11.77 3.06
C ASP A 94 -21.57 10.34 3.43
N PRO A 95 -21.56 9.96 4.72
CA PRO A 95 -21.97 8.62 5.15
C PRO A 95 -23.47 8.34 4.94
N LEU A 96 -24.30 9.38 4.75
CA LEU A 96 -25.74 9.26 4.55
C LEU A 96 -26.15 9.37 3.07
N GLN A 97 -25.21 9.62 2.16
CA GLN A 97 -25.47 9.63 0.72
C GLN A 97 -25.73 8.20 0.22
N VAL A 98 -27.00 7.78 0.17
CA VAL A 98 -27.38 6.43 -0.29
C VAL A 98 -27.29 6.32 -1.82
N MET A 99 -27.85 7.29 -2.55
CA MET A 99 -27.86 7.28 -4.00
C MET A 99 -26.50 7.75 -4.54
N LYS A 100 -25.85 6.93 -5.39
CA LYS A 100 -24.50 7.22 -5.94
C LYS A 100 -23.39 7.38 -4.89
N GLY A 101 -23.67 7.07 -3.62
CA GLY A 101 -22.66 7.10 -2.57
C GLY A 101 -21.71 5.91 -2.63
N LYS A 102 -20.87 5.81 -1.60
CA LYS A 102 -19.89 4.72 -1.43
C LYS A 102 -20.27 3.86 -0.23
N PRO A 103 -21.42 3.16 -0.26
CA PRO A 103 -21.94 2.43 0.90
C PRO A 103 -20.97 1.35 1.41
N PHE A 104 -20.15 0.78 0.53
CA PHE A 104 -19.11 -0.19 0.90
C PHE A 104 -18.06 0.36 1.88
N ILE A 105 -17.79 1.67 1.86
CA ILE A 105 -16.87 2.30 2.82
C ILE A 105 -17.53 2.33 4.21
N ILE A 106 -18.82 2.69 4.26
CA ILE A 106 -19.58 2.78 5.50
C ILE A 106 -19.77 1.38 6.11
N GLU A 107 -20.07 0.38 5.29
CA GLU A 107 -20.10 -1.03 5.69
C GLU A 107 -18.79 -1.46 6.37
N GLY A 108 -17.65 -1.16 5.72
CA GLY A 108 -16.33 -1.47 6.28
C GLY A 108 -16.06 -0.77 7.61
N ILE A 109 -16.44 0.50 7.74
CA ILE A 109 -16.30 1.28 8.98
C ILE A 109 -17.17 0.68 10.09
N PHE A 110 -18.45 0.39 9.84
CA PHE A 110 -19.36 -0.15 10.86
C PHE A 110 -18.92 -1.53 11.36
N ARG A 111 -18.38 -2.37 10.48
CA ARG A 111 -17.77 -3.64 10.91
C ARG A 111 -16.55 -3.41 11.78
N ALA A 112 -15.71 -2.43 11.46
CA ALA A 112 -14.58 -2.06 12.29
C ALA A 112 -15.00 -1.52 13.68
N ILE A 113 -16.09 -0.76 13.75
CA ILE A 113 -16.69 -0.32 15.01
C ILE A 113 -17.12 -1.53 15.85
N ALA A 114 -17.83 -2.49 15.26
CA ALA A 114 -18.28 -3.70 15.96
C ALA A 114 -17.12 -4.56 16.50
N LEU A 115 -15.95 -4.49 15.85
CA LEU A 115 -14.71 -5.15 16.30
C LEU A 115 -13.90 -4.33 17.33
N GLY A 116 -14.36 -3.12 17.68
CA GLY A 116 -13.64 -2.23 18.61
C GLY A 116 -12.37 -1.62 18.01
N TYR A 117 -12.31 -1.45 16.69
CA TYR A 117 -11.12 -0.90 16.00
C TYR A 117 -11.14 0.62 15.84
N VAL A 118 -12.31 1.24 16.06
CA VAL A 118 -12.52 2.68 15.99
C VAL A 118 -12.44 3.27 17.39
N ASN A 119 -11.64 4.32 17.54
CA ASN A 119 -11.50 5.07 18.77
C ASN A 119 -12.72 5.97 18.97
N GLU A 120 -13.06 6.23 20.24
CA GLU A 120 -14.19 7.10 20.58
C GLU A 120 -14.02 8.54 20.08
N SER A 121 -12.77 9.04 20.05
CA SER A 121 -12.45 10.37 19.54
C SER A 121 -11.12 10.41 18.80
N GLY A 122 -11.01 11.33 17.85
CA GLY A 122 -9.79 11.64 17.12
C GLY A 122 -9.84 11.21 15.64
N GLU A 123 -8.73 11.45 14.94
CA GLU A 123 -8.57 11.02 13.56
C GLU A 123 -7.92 9.64 13.48
N GLN A 124 -8.45 8.78 12.60
CA GLN A 124 -7.84 7.51 12.28
C GLN A 124 -7.84 7.28 10.77
N ALA A 125 -6.72 6.79 10.25
CA ALA A 125 -6.59 6.36 8.87
C ALA A 125 -6.47 4.83 8.78
N GLY A 126 -7.02 4.27 7.72
CA GLY A 126 -7.00 2.84 7.44
C GLY A 126 -7.29 2.55 5.98
N GLU A 127 -7.31 1.27 5.65
CA GLU A 127 -7.64 0.78 4.31
C GLU A 127 -9.02 0.10 4.35
N VAL A 128 -9.93 0.50 3.45
CA VAL A 128 -11.11 -0.33 3.15
C VAL A 128 -10.70 -1.38 2.14
N ILE A 129 -10.90 -2.64 2.48
CA ILE A 129 -10.68 -3.81 1.62
C ILE A 129 -11.98 -4.61 1.49
N GLY A 130 -12.08 -5.44 0.46
CA GLY A 130 -13.18 -6.40 0.31
C GLY A 130 -13.74 -6.46 -1.10
N PRO A 131 -15.02 -6.87 -1.26
CA PRO A 131 -15.68 -6.93 -2.56
C PRO A 131 -15.53 -5.63 -3.36
N LYS A 132 -15.62 -5.70 -4.69
CA LYS A 132 -15.61 -4.52 -5.59
C LYS A 132 -14.36 -3.61 -5.52
N LEU A 133 -13.38 -3.90 -4.67
CA LEU A 133 -12.15 -3.15 -4.51
C LEU A 133 -10.97 -3.99 -4.98
N GLN A 134 -10.25 -3.49 -5.99
CA GLN A 134 -8.97 -4.04 -6.44
C GLN A 134 -8.98 -5.55 -6.73
N GLY A 135 -10.11 -6.07 -7.21
CA GLY A 135 -10.29 -7.50 -7.50
C GLY A 135 -10.50 -8.40 -6.27
N ASN A 136 -10.67 -7.83 -5.08
CA ASN A 136 -10.87 -8.54 -3.81
C ASN A 136 -9.83 -9.65 -3.57
N PRO A 137 -8.52 -9.32 -3.52
CA PRO A 137 -7.47 -10.33 -3.44
C PRO A 137 -7.57 -11.18 -2.16
N TYR A 138 -8.23 -10.64 -1.13
CA TYR A 138 -8.41 -11.29 0.17
C TYR A 138 -9.64 -12.20 0.25
N LYS A 139 -10.44 -12.27 -0.82
CA LYS A 139 -11.66 -13.11 -0.92
C LYS A 139 -12.61 -12.90 0.25
N LEU A 140 -12.85 -11.64 0.59
CA LEU A 140 -13.79 -11.26 1.63
C LEU A 140 -15.20 -11.26 1.07
N ASP A 141 -16.16 -11.70 1.87
CA ASP A 141 -17.58 -11.65 1.54
C ASP A 141 -18.18 -10.25 1.80
N TRP A 142 -17.53 -9.49 2.68
CA TRP A 142 -17.94 -8.18 3.17
C TRP A 142 -16.77 -7.20 3.13
N HIS A 143 -17.08 -5.91 3.13
CA HIS A 143 -16.02 -4.89 3.22
C HIS A 143 -15.51 -4.78 4.66
N GLU A 144 -14.22 -4.51 4.83
CA GLU A 144 -13.62 -4.26 6.13
C GLU A 144 -12.77 -3.00 6.04
N TRP A 145 -12.97 -2.06 6.98
CA TRP A 145 -12.03 -0.97 7.17
C TRP A 145 -11.01 -1.38 8.24
N TYR A 146 -9.75 -1.44 7.85
CA TYR A 146 -8.67 -1.91 8.71
C TYR A 146 -7.73 -0.74 9.06
N PRO A 147 -7.74 -0.25 10.32
CA PRO A 147 -6.91 0.89 10.72
C PRO A 147 -5.42 0.59 10.56
N PHE A 148 -4.63 1.57 10.12
CA PHE A 148 -3.18 1.38 9.95
C PHE A 148 -2.47 1.09 11.28
N GLY A 149 -2.99 1.59 12.40
CA GLY A 149 -2.54 1.19 13.74
C GLY A 149 -2.60 -0.32 13.95
N LYS A 150 -3.74 -0.93 13.60
CA LYS A 150 -3.92 -2.39 13.64
C LYS A 150 -3.08 -3.13 12.61
N SER A 151 -2.83 -2.54 11.43
CA SER A 151 -1.90 -3.12 10.45
C SER A 151 -0.50 -3.21 11.02
N MET A 152 -0.04 -2.13 11.64
CA MET A 152 1.27 -2.09 12.30
C MET A 152 1.37 -3.12 13.42
N GLU A 153 0.32 -3.46 14.16
CA GLU A 153 0.37 -4.49 15.20
C GLU A 153 0.33 -5.91 14.61
N HIS A 154 -0.57 -6.14 13.67
CA HIS A 154 -0.96 -7.49 13.29
C HIS A 154 -0.27 -8.00 12.01
N LEU A 155 0.14 -7.11 11.11
CA LEU A 155 0.55 -7.47 9.75
C LEU A 155 2.05 -7.24 9.52
N ARG A 156 2.87 -7.27 10.58
CA ARG A 156 4.33 -7.22 10.48
C ARG A 156 4.90 -8.50 9.87
N TYR A 157 5.93 -8.34 9.05
CA TYR A 157 6.75 -9.44 8.54
C TYR A 157 7.97 -9.64 9.43
N LYS A 158 8.03 -10.78 10.14
CA LYS A 158 9.24 -11.16 10.90
C LYS A 158 10.41 -11.46 9.96
N SER A 159 10.12 -12.08 8.81
CA SER A 159 11.08 -12.40 7.76
C SER A 159 11.84 -11.20 7.19
N PHE A 160 11.33 -9.99 7.41
CA PHE A 160 12.03 -8.76 7.04
C PHE A 160 13.41 -8.63 7.70
N HIS A 161 13.59 -9.20 8.90
CA HIS A 161 14.82 -9.12 9.66
C HIS A 161 15.74 -10.34 9.46
N GLU A 162 15.36 -11.32 8.64
CA GLU A 162 16.09 -12.58 8.46
C GLU A 162 17.20 -12.50 7.40
N HIS A 163 17.22 -11.43 6.60
CA HIS A 163 18.16 -11.25 5.49
C HIS A 163 18.73 -9.84 5.45
N GLU A 164 19.92 -9.71 4.87
CA GLU A 164 20.53 -8.40 4.62
C GLU A 164 19.62 -7.53 3.75
N ARG A 165 19.47 -6.27 4.15
CA ARG A 165 18.59 -5.28 3.53
C ARG A 165 19.27 -4.65 2.32
N ASN A 166 19.30 -5.40 1.21
CA ASN A 166 19.79 -4.95 -0.08
C ASN A 166 18.77 -5.24 -1.18
N PHE A 167 18.98 -4.65 -2.36
CA PHE A 167 18.04 -4.76 -3.48
C PHE A 167 17.78 -6.21 -3.90
N THR A 168 18.83 -7.03 -4.04
CA THR A 168 18.72 -8.41 -4.51
C THR A 168 17.90 -9.26 -3.56
N ASN A 169 18.21 -9.21 -2.26
CA ASN A 169 17.50 -9.99 -1.25
C ASN A 169 16.03 -9.56 -1.15
N TRP A 170 15.75 -8.26 -1.21
CA TRP A 170 14.36 -7.79 -1.18
C TRP A 170 13.60 -8.12 -2.46
N SER A 171 14.24 -8.04 -3.63
CA SER A 171 13.61 -8.45 -4.90
C SER A 171 13.17 -9.91 -4.83
N ASN A 172 14.05 -10.81 -4.37
CA ASN A 172 13.73 -12.22 -4.17
C ASN A 172 12.64 -12.44 -3.12
N TRP A 173 12.74 -11.74 -1.98
CA TRP A 173 11.72 -11.81 -0.92
C TRP A 173 10.34 -11.38 -1.42
N PHE A 174 10.26 -10.28 -2.18
CA PHE A 174 9.03 -9.79 -2.79
C PHE A 174 8.46 -10.73 -3.85
N LYS A 175 9.34 -11.41 -4.59
CA LYS A 175 8.96 -12.35 -5.65
C LYS A 175 8.28 -13.57 -5.07
N ASP A 176 8.96 -14.24 -4.13
CA ASP A 176 8.65 -15.62 -3.77
C ASP A 176 8.07 -15.79 -2.35
N HIS A 177 8.27 -14.81 -1.48
CA HIS A 177 8.00 -14.97 -0.03
C HIS A 177 7.07 -13.92 0.58
N LEU A 178 6.71 -12.87 -0.15
CA LEU A 178 5.81 -11.81 0.33
C LEU A 178 4.33 -12.22 0.28
N VAL A 179 4.00 -13.28 1.04
CA VAL A 179 2.63 -13.79 1.20
C VAL A 179 1.84 -12.88 2.14
N SER A 180 0.61 -12.52 1.76
CA SER A 180 -0.28 -11.69 2.58
C SER A 180 -0.49 -12.28 3.97
N ARG A 181 -0.10 -11.52 5.00
CA ARG A 181 -0.32 -11.84 6.41
C ARG A 181 -1.79 -11.78 6.76
N TYR A 182 -2.51 -10.79 6.22
CA TYR A 182 -3.95 -10.66 6.44
C TYR A 182 -4.69 -11.89 5.91
N PHE A 183 -4.44 -12.26 4.65
CA PHE A 183 -5.06 -13.45 4.06
C PHE A 183 -4.66 -14.72 4.81
N THR A 184 -3.37 -14.91 5.09
CA THR A 184 -2.89 -16.12 5.78
C THR A 184 -3.56 -16.33 7.13
N LYS A 185 -3.73 -15.26 7.92
CA LYS A 185 -4.42 -15.34 9.23
C LYS A 185 -5.88 -15.75 9.08
N ARG A 186 -6.58 -15.25 8.06
CA ARG A 186 -7.96 -15.63 7.76
C ARG A 186 -8.03 -17.06 7.23
N ALA A 187 -7.20 -17.39 6.26
CA ALA A 187 -7.12 -18.70 5.61
C ALA A 187 -6.88 -19.81 6.64
N SER A 188 -5.95 -19.61 7.58
CA SER A 188 -5.70 -20.54 8.69
C SER A 188 -6.94 -20.79 9.56
N LYS A 189 -7.78 -19.77 9.80
CA LYS A 189 -9.04 -19.93 10.56
C LYS A 189 -10.12 -20.66 9.77
N LEU A 190 -10.07 -20.59 8.44
CA LEU A 190 -11.04 -21.18 7.52
C LEU A 190 -10.60 -22.52 6.94
N GLY A 191 -9.40 -23.01 7.28
CA GLY A 191 -8.83 -24.23 6.71
C GLY A 191 -8.53 -24.11 5.21
N ILE A 192 -8.15 -22.92 4.74
CA ILE A 192 -7.80 -22.66 3.34
C ILE A 192 -6.28 -22.71 3.19
N ASP A 193 -5.77 -23.56 2.29
CA ASP A 193 -4.32 -23.73 2.04
C ASP A 193 -3.76 -22.83 0.93
N GLU A 194 -4.62 -22.04 0.29
CA GLU A 194 -4.22 -21.10 -0.74
C GLU A 194 -3.26 -20.03 -0.19
N LYS A 195 -2.32 -19.59 -1.03
CA LYS A 195 -1.46 -18.45 -0.75
C LYS A 195 -1.82 -17.30 -1.68
N VAL A 196 -2.03 -16.13 -1.09
CA VAL A 196 -2.21 -14.87 -1.80
C VAL A 196 -0.99 -14.01 -1.53
N MET A 197 -0.38 -13.48 -2.58
CA MET A 197 0.74 -12.55 -2.45
C MET A 197 0.24 -11.17 -2.03
N ALA A 198 0.96 -10.49 -1.13
CA ALA A 198 0.66 -9.11 -0.79
C ALA A 198 0.95 -8.17 -1.97
N GLU A 199 0.33 -6.99 -1.99
CA GLU A 199 0.66 -5.94 -2.96
C GLU A 199 2.09 -5.44 -2.77
N GLY A 200 2.50 -5.30 -1.50
CA GLY A 200 3.77 -4.72 -1.11
C GLY A 200 3.86 -4.56 0.41
N VAL A 201 4.75 -3.67 0.82
CA VAL A 201 4.96 -3.33 2.22
C VAL A 201 4.97 -1.82 2.43
N ILE A 202 4.61 -1.42 3.64
CA ILE A 202 4.95 -0.12 4.19
C ILE A 202 6.03 -0.35 5.26
N PHE A 203 7.15 0.34 5.12
CA PHE A 203 8.19 0.40 6.12
C PHE A 203 7.85 1.46 7.14
N TYR A 204 8.08 1.17 8.41
CA TYR A 204 7.85 2.08 9.53
C TYR A 204 9.07 2.17 10.42
N ASN A 205 9.30 3.36 10.99
CA ASN A 205 10.24 3.56 12.08
C ASN A 205 9.63 4.54 13.10
N LEU A 206 9.14 4.01 14.23
CA LEU A 206 8.36 4.82 15.18
C LEU A 206 9.22 5.81 15.97
N LYS A 207 10.50 5.52 16.18
CA LYS A 207 11.45 6.47 16.77
C LYS A 207 11.60 7.72 15.90
N ARG A 208 11.76 7.54 14.59
CA ARG A 208 11.80 8.67 13.63
C ARG A 208 10.50 9.46 13.60
N LYS A 209 9.35 8.80 13.82
CA LYS A 209 8.06 9.49 13.95
C LYS A 209 8.04 10.43 15.15
N GLU A 210 8.54 9.99 16.31
CA GLU A 210 8.66 10.81 17.52
C GLU A 210 9.61 12.00 17.30
N GLU A 211 10.68 11.78 16.53
CA GLU A 211 11.62 12.82 16.09
C GLU A 211 11.08 13.75 14.98
N LYS A 212 9.82 13.56 14.55
CA LYS A 212 9.18 14.31 13.45
C LYS A 212 9.93 14.24 12.12
N LYS A 213 10.60 13.11 11.85
CA LYS A 213 11.30 12.82 10.58
C LYS A 213 10.44 11.94 9.66
N THR A 214 10.86 11.81 8.41
CA THR A 214 10.31 10.79 7.50
C THR A 214 10.46 9.41 8.13
N TYR A 215 9.33 8.74 8.33
CA TYR A 215 9.25 7.50 9.10
C TYR A 215 8.45 6.41 8.39
N MET A 216 7.93 6.71 7.19
CA MET A 216 7.20 5.77 6.35
C MET A 216 7.78 5.76 4.94
N ALA A 217 7.87 4.57 4.36
CA ALA A 217 8.20 4.37 2.96
C ALA A 217 7.38 3.20 2.41
N LYS A 218 7.14 3.14 1.10
CA LYS A 218 6.36 2.05 0.47
C LYS A 218 7.17 1.37 -0.62
N LEU A 219 7.02 0.07 -0.75
CA LEU A 219 7.58 -0.69 -1.86
C LEU A 219 6.56 -1.75 -2.27
N ARG A 220 6.35 -1.91 -3.57
CA ARG A 220 5.33 -2.81 -4.13
C ARG A 220 5.96 -3.84 -5.07
N ARG A 221 5.29 -4.97 -5.25
CA ARG A 221 5.73 -6.04 -6.16
C ARG A 221 5.75 -5.57 -7.61
N ASP A 222 4.78 -4.74 -8.01
CA ASP A 222 4.67 -4.15 -9.35
C ASP A 222 5.78 -3.12 -9.68
N MET A 223 6.68 -2.83 -8.73
CA MET A 223 7.84 -1.98 -8.97
C MET A 223 9.07 -2.77 -9.40
N PHE A 224 9.02 -4.10 -9.43
CA PHE A 224 10.13 -4.94 -9.88
C PHE A 224 9.86 -5.49 -11.29
N ASP A 225 10.93 -5.66 -12.06
CA ASP A 225 10.86 -6.11 -13.46
C ASP A 225 10.23 -7.50 -13.62
N TRP A 226 10.56 -8.43 -12.72
CA TRP A 226 10.04 -9.80 -12.76
C TRP A 226 8.52 -9.88 -12.63
N TYR A 227 7.85 -8.82 -12.16
CA TYR A 227 6.39 -8.77 -12.10
C TYR A 227 5.76 -8.78 -13.51
N TYR A 228 6.48 -8.27 -14.51
CA TYR A 228 5.99 -8.10 -15.88
C TYR A 228 6.61 -9.07 -16.88
N LYS A 229 7.86 -9.52 -16.62
CA LYS A 229 8.71 -10.26 -17.57
C LYS A 229 8.08 -11.51 -18.18
N ASP A 230 7.13 -12.16 -17.50
CA ASP A 230 6.46 -13.35 -18.03
C ASP A 230 5.44 -13.04 -19.16
N LEU A 231 5.04 -11.77 -19.31
CA LEU A 231 3.99 -11.35 -20.24
C LEU A 231 4.42 -10.23 -21.18
N ILE A 232 5.31 -9.35 -20.74
CA ILE A 232 5.74 -8.19 -21.51
C ILE A 232 7.25 -7.94 -21.32
N ASP A 233 7.93 -7.70 -22.44
CA ASP A 233 9.31 -7.26 -22.51
C ASP A 233 9.43 -5.79 -22.11
N ILE A 234 10.32 -5.53 -21.14
CA ILE A 234 10.69 -4.19 -20.70
C ILE A 234 11.94 -3.78 -21.45
N LEU A 235 11.90 -2.65 -22.14
CA LEU A 235 12.98 -2.16 -22.99
C LEU A 235 14.00 -1.42 -22.14
N ASP A 236 15.29 -1.72 -22.38
CA ASP A 236 16.45 -1.02 -21.80
C ASP A 236 16.44 -0.92 -20.26
N TYR A 237 15.84 -1.92 -19.59
CA TYR A 237 15.90 -2.01 -18.13
C TYR A 237 17.28 -2.50 -17.67
N ASP A 238 17.91 -1.70 -16.83
CA ASP A 238 19.11 -2.04 -16.09
C ASP A 238 18.83 -1.86 -14.59
N ILE A 239 19.18 -2.87 -13.79
CA ILE A 239 19.06 -2.85 -12.33
C ILE A 239 19.87 -1.71 -11.70
N GLN A 240 20.96 -1.26 -12.32
CA GLN A 240 21.73 -0.11 -11.84
C GLN A 240 21.07 1.23 -12.21
N GLY A 241 20.08 1.19 -13.10
CA GLY A 241 19.35 2.35 -13.60
C GLY A 241 20.19 3.29 -14.47
N ARG A 242 19.51 4.25 -15.10
CA ARG A 242 20.14 5.33 -15.87
C ARG A 242 20.77 6.38 -14.96
N ASN A 243 21.63 7.23 -15.53
CA ASN A 243 22.19 8.40 -14.84
C ASN A 243 21.17 9.53 -14.67
N GLU A 244 20.10 9.53 -15.47
CA GLU A 244 19.02 10.51 -15.37
C GLU A 244 18.21 10.30 -14.08
N VAL A 245 18.07 11.37 -13.30
CA VAL A 245 17.24 11.39 -12.09
C VAL A 245 15.87 11.93 -12.49
N GLU A 246 14.87 11.06 -12.48
CA GLU A 246 13.48 11.43 -12.69
C GLU A 246 12.91 12.05 -11.40
N ASP A 247 11.95 12.97 -11.55
CA ASP A 247 11.18 13.50 -10.42
C ASP A 247 10.46 12.35 -9.70
N GLN A 248 10.89 12.07 -8.47
CA GLN A 248 10.35 10.96 -7.69
C GLN A 248 8.93 11.22 -7.19
N ASP A 249 8.51 12.49 -7.08
CA ASP A 249 7.18 12.86 -6.60
C ASP A 249 6.09 12.56 -7.63
N LYS A 250 6.43 12.53 -8.93
CA LYS A 250 5.48 12.23 -10.02
C LYS A 250 4.89 10.82 -9.91
N PHE A 251 5.63 9.89 -9.31
CA PHE A 251 5.24 8.49 -9.20
C PHE A 251 4.34 8.20 -7.98
N ASP A 252 4.10 9.19 -7.12
CA ASP A 252 3.33 9.03 -5.88
C ASP A 252 2.00 9.78 -5.88
N ASN A 253 1.68 10.47 -6.97
CA ASN A 253 0.43 11.20 -7.19
C ASN A 253 -0.72 10.29 -7.62
#